data_AF-A0A4P6XH52-F1
#
_entry.id   AF-A0A4P6XH52-F1
#
_cell.length_a   1.000
_cell.length_b   1.000
_cell.length_c   1.000
_cell.angle_alpha   90.00
_cell.angle_beta   90.00
_cell.angle_gamma   90.00
#
_symmetry.space_group_name_H-M   'P 1'
#
loop_
_entity.id
_entity.type
_entity.pdbx_description
1 polymer ?
#
loop_
_entity_poly.entity_id
_entity_poly.type
_entity_poly.pdbx_seq_one_letter_code
_entity_poly.pdbx_strand_id
1 'polypeptide(L)'
;MEYDKVRYDRLNQVVKKAVEHTIKTLLMPDQVQKCFPAISSMEGGAEALETARKQIQKYFHGTCLKQVDHIFTERDVEQKLNELDEIIQLAQRARAEGTRKQIQVDLLTPEQLIQAGLGGVQDDTEKKLTMIYEQLRLDNLQIYLDLRALAEESKTVLSSIILLIEDLAGEVDDLRNEQTDEQLEFLLDHLQSVQS
;
A
#
# COMPACT_ATOMS: atom_id res chain seq x y z
N MET A 1 -11.87 -0.20 7.59
CA MET A 1 -13.16 0.30 8.12
C MET A 1 -14.23 -0.49 7.41
N GLU A 2 -15.10 -1.17 8.15
CA GLU A 2 -16.08 -2.10 7.58
C GLU A 2 -17.37 -1.34 7.22
N TYR A 3 -17.85 -1.52 5.99
CA TYR A 3 -19.07 -0.90 5.51
C TYR A 3 -20.19 -1.94 5.49
N ASP A 4 -21.40 -1.52 5.87
CA ASP A 4 -22.55 -2.41 5.85
C ASP A 4 -23.00 -2.69 4.40
N LYS A 5 -23.07 -3.97 4.01
CA LYS A 5 -23.35 -4.42 2.64
C LYS A 5 -24.72 -5.10 2.62
N VAL A 6 -25.75 -4.35 2.25
CA VAL A 6 -27.15 -4.78 2.45
C VAL A 6 -27.95 -4.86 1.16
N ARG A 7 -27.57 -4.14 0.10
CA ARG A 7 -28.39 -4.07 -1.11
C ARG A 7 -28.41 -5.36 -1.91
N TYR A 8 -27.28 -6.03 -2.05
CA TYR A 8 -27.20 -7.28 -2.79
C TYR A 8 -28.08 -8.36 -2.14
N ASP A 9 -27.97 -8.53 -0.82
CA ASP A 9 -28.80 -9.47 -0.07
C ASP A 9 -30.29 -9.18 -0.20
N ARG A 10 -30.68 -7.89 -0.08
CA ARG A 10 -32.07 -7.48 -0.26
C ARG A 10 -32.57 -7.77 -1.67
N LEU A 11 -31.77 -7.49 -2.70
CA LEU A 11 -32.12 -7.79 -4.09
C LEU A 11 -32.34 -9.30 -4.27
N ASN A 12 -31.43 -10.13 -3.76
CA ASN A 12 -31.53 -11.58 -3.82
C ASN A 12 -32.78 -12.10 -3.10
N GLN A 13 -33.10 -11.55 -1.93
CA GLN A 13 -34.34 -11.87 -1.20
C GLN A 13 -35.60 -11.52 -2.00
N VAL A 14 -35.62 -10.35 -2.65
CA VAL A 14 -36.76 -9.91 -3.46
C VAL A 14 -36.95 -10.82 -4.68
N VAL A 15 -35.87 -11.19 -5.36
CA VAL A 15 -35.91 -12.14 -6.50
C VAL A 15 -36.50 -13.47 -6.06
N LYS A 16 -35.98 -14.06 -4.98
CA LYS A 16 -36.46 -15.36 -4.47
C LYS A 16 -37.96 -15.30 -4.16
N LYS A 17 -38.40 -14.26 -3.44
CA LYS A 17 -39.82 -14.04 -3.15
C LYS A 17 -40.68 -13.86 -4.40
N ALA A 18 -40.18 -13.15 -5.41
CA ALA A 18 -40.90 -12.96 -6.67
C ALA A 18 -41.07 -14.26 -7.45
N VAL A 19 -40.04 -15.11 -7.50
CA VAL A 19 -40.11 -16.44 -8.13
C VAL A 19 -41.10 -17.33 -7.40
N GLU A 20 -41.01 -17.40 -6.06
CA GLU A 20 -41.95 -18.16 -5.25
C GLU A 20 -43.39 -17.70 -5.42
N HIS A 21 -43.63 -16.39 -5.43
CA HIS A 21 -44.95 -15.83 -5.61
C HIS A 21 -45.51 -16.14 -7.01
N THR A 22 -44.67 -16.04 -8.05
CA THR A 22 -45.04 -16.39 -9.43
C THR A 22 -45.47 -17.85 -9.53
N ILE A 23 -44.71 -18.76 -8.91
CA ILE A 23 -45.03 -20.19 -8.86
C ILE A 23 -46.36 -20.41 -8.13
N LYS A 24 -46.56 -19.76 -6.98
CA LYS A 24 -47.79 -19.90 -6.19
C LYS A 24 -49.01 -19.43 -6.98
N THR A 25 -48.91 -18.32 -7.70
CA THR A 25 -50.05 -17.74 -8.42
C THR A 25 -50.40 -18.53 -9.69
N LEU A 26 -49.41 -18.95 -10.48
CA LEU A 26 -49.65 -19.60 -11.77
C LEU A 26 -49.87 -21.12 -11.68
N LEU A 27 -49.31 -21.78 -10.67
CA LEU A 27 -49.30 -23.25 -10.55
C LEU A 27 -50.11 -23.74 -9.34
N MET A 28 -51.22 -23.07 -9.04
CA MET A 28 -52.19 -23.55 -8.05
C MET A 28 -52.91 -24.81 -8.57
N PRO A 29 -53.13 -25.83 -7.73
CA PRO A 29 -53.78 -27.08 -8.13
C PRO A 29 -55.12 -26.85 -8.85
N ASP A 30 -55.98 -26.00 -8.29
CA ASP A 30 -57.29 -25.69 -8.84
C ASP A 30 -57.22 -25.00 -10.21
N GLN A 31 -56.21 -24.16 -10.43
CA GLN A 31 -56.01 -23.46 -11.71
C GLN A 31 -55.57 -24.44 -12.79
N VAL A 32 -54.67 -25.36 -12.45
CA VAL A 32 -54.21 -26.39 -13.38
C VAL A 32 -55.36 -27.32 -13.77
N GLN A 33 -56.17 -27.77 -12.82
CA GLN A 33 -57.31 -28.64 -13.13
C GLN A 33 -58.39 -27.92 -13.95
N LYS A 34 -58.66 -26.63 -13.69
CA LYS A 34 -59.58 -25.81 -14.49
C LYS A 34 -59.11 -25.61 -15.93
N CYS A 35 -57.81 -25.49 -16.15
CA CYS A 35 -57.22 -25.35 -17.48
C CYS A 35 -57.17 -26.68 -18.26
N PHE A 36 -57.19 -27.83 -17.56
CA PHE A 36 -57.12 -29.16 -18.17
C PHE A 36 -58.28 -30.09 -17.72
N PRO A 37 -59.55 -29.69 -17.91
CA PRO A 37 -60.70 -30.42 -17.36
C PRO A 37 -60.84 -31.82 -17.96
N ALA A 38 -60.57 -31.98 -19.26
CA ALA A 38 -60.64 -33.27 -19.95
C ALA A 38 -59.67 -34.32 -19.37
N ILE A 39 -58.48 -33.88 -18.96
CA ILE A 39 -57.47 -34.75 -18.35
C ILE A 39 -57.81 -34.99 -16.87
N SER A 40 -58.27 -33.95 -16.17
CA SER A 40 -58.62 -34.06 -14.75
C SER A 40 -59.77 -35.03 -14.48
N SER A 41 -60.69 -35.21 -15.42
CA SER A 41 -61.83 -36.14 -15.30
C SER A 41 -61.49 -37.58 -15.70
N MET A 42 -60.30 -37.85 -16.25
CA MET A 42 -59.84 -39.21 -16.56
C MET A 42 -59.38 -39.93 -15.29
N GLU A 43 -59.51 -41.26 -15.28
CA GLU A 43 -58.98 -42.10 -14.21
C GLU A 43 -57.45 -41.91 -14.09
N GLY A 44 -56.98 -41.53 -12.89
CA GLY A 44 -55.56 -41.21 -12.64
C GLY A 44 -55.07 -39.87 -13.22
N GLY A 45 -55.89 -39.14 -13.99
CA GLY A 45 -55.49 -37.90 -14.66
C GLY A 45 -55.21 -36.74 -13.70
N ALA A 46 -55.95 -36.63 -12.59
CA ALA A 46 -55.69 -35.63 -11.56
C ALA A 46 -54.32 -35.83 -10.87
N GLU A 47 -53.91 -37.09 -10.65
CA GLU A 47 -52.62 -37.44 -10.06
C GLU A 47 -51.47 -37.18 -11.04
N ALA A 48 -51.67 -37.48 -12.33
CA ALA A 48 -50.74 -37.15 -13.39
C ALA A 48 -50.52 -35.64 -13.51
N LEU A 49 -51.59 -34.84 -13.47
CA LEU A 49 -51.51 -33.37 -13.48
C LEU A 49 -50.79 -32.82 -12.24
N GLU A 50 -51.02 -33.39 -11.06
CA GLU A 50 -50.32 -32.98 -9.84
C GLU A 50 -48.82 -33.29 -9.91
N THR A 51 -48.46 -34.43 -10.49
CA THR A 51 -47.06 -34.81 -10.73
C THR A 51 -46.40 -33.86 -11.73
N ALA A 52 -47.07 -33.56 -12.85
CA ALA A 52 -46.58 -32.62 -13.85
C ALA A 52 -46.41 -31.21 -13.25
N ARG A 53 -47.39 -30.75 -12.45
CA ARG A 53 -47.33 -29.47 -11.73
C ARG A 53 -46.10 -29.38 -10.85
N LYS A 54 -45.84 -30.39 -10.00
CA LYS A 54 -44.65 -30.44 -9.13
C LYS A 54 -43.35 -30.40 -9.94
N GLN A 55 -43.29 -31.12 -11.07
CA GLN A 55 -42.12 -31.10 -11.96
C GLN A 55 -41.89 -29.70 -12.55
N ILE A 56 -42.94 -29.05 -13.07
CA ILE A 56 -42.85 -27.68 -13.60
C ILE A 56 -42.41 -26.71 -12.51
N GLN A 57 -42.98 -26.80 -11.30
CA GLN A 57 -42.58 -25.95 -10.17
C GLN A 57 -41.09 -26.08 -9.85
N LYS A 58 -40.59 -27.32 -9.74
CA LYS A 58 -39.18 -27.59 -9.43
C LYS A 58 -38.26 -27.10 -10.55
N TYR A 59 -38.62 -27.40 -11.81
CA TYR A 59 -37.83 -27.00 -12.97
C TYR A 59 -37.76 -25.47 -13.11
N PHE A 60 -38.91 -24.80 -13.06
CA PHE A 60 -39.00 -23.34 -13.15
C PHE A 60 -38.23 -22.66 -12.03
N HIS A 61 -38.45 -23.07 -10.77
CA HIS A 61 -37.74 -22.52 -9.62
C HIS A 61 -36.22 -22.64 -9.77
N GLY A 62 -35.72 -23.85 -10.04
CA GLY A 62 -34.29 -24.11 -10.16
C GLY A 62 -33.66 -23.40 -11.34
N THR A 63 -34.36 -23.33 -12.48
CA THR A 63 -33.84 -22.70 -13.69
C THR A 63 -33.82 -21.18 -13.55
N CYS A 64 -34.90 -20.57 -13.09
CA CYS A 64 -34.97 -19.12 -12.91
C CYS A 64 -33.91 -18.61 -11.94
N LEU A 65 -33.74 -19.24 -10.77
CA LEU A 65 -32.72 -18.80 -9.81
C LEU A 65 -31.30 -18.93 -10.39
N LYS A 66 -30.99 -20.05 -11.06
CA LYS A 66 -29.70 -20.20 -11.73
C LYS A 66 -29.45 -19.14 -12.80
N GLN A 67 -30.46 -18.80 -13.59
CA GLN A 67 -30.32 -17.76 -14.61
C GLN A 67 -30.12 -16.38 -14.00
N VAL A 68 -30.80 -16.06 -12.90
CA VAL A 68 -30.56 -14.80 -12.19
C VAL A 68 -29.15 -14.77 -11.60
N ASP A 69 -28.68 -15.86 -10.98
CA ASP A 69 -27.32 -15.95 -10.46
C ASP A 69 -26.26 -15.79 -11.57
N HIS A 70 -26.52 -16.34 -12.76
CA HIS A 70 -25.67 -16.11 -13.94
C HIS A 70 -25.65 -14.63 -14.33
N ILE A 71 -26.80 -13.97 -14.41
CA ILE A 71 -26.89 -12.53 -14.71
C ILE A 71 -26.13 -11.71 -13.66
N PHE A 72 -26.26 -12.06 -12.36
CA PHE A 72 -25.57 -11.36 -11.28
C PHE A 72 -24.05 -11.49 -11.39
N THR A 73 -23.57 -12.69 -11.71
CA THR A 73 -22.14 -12.95 -11.94
C THR A 73 -21.63 -12.23 -13.19
N GLU A 74 -22.31 -12.35 -14.33
CA GLU A 74 -21.89 -11.72 -15.60
C GLU A 74 -21.85 -10.20 -15.53
N ARG A 75 -22.78 -9.60 -14.77
CA ARG A 75 -22.89 -8.15 -14.63
C ARG A 75 -22.15 -7.61 -13.42
N ASP A 76 -21.53 -8.49 -12.63
CA ASP A 76 -20.82 -8.14 -11.41
C ASP A 76 -21.68 -7.28 -10.46
N VAL A 77 -22.91 -7.74 -10.24
CA VAL A 77 -23.94 -6.98 -9.51
C VAL A 77 -23.59 -6.86 -8.04
N GLU A 78 -23.02 -7.90 -7.46
CA GLU A 78 -22.64 -7.93 -6.05
C GLU A 78 -21.59 -6.87 -5.74
N GLN A 79 -20.49 -6.83 -6.49
CA GLN A 79 -19.44 -5.82 -6.32
C GLN A 79 -20.02 -4.41 -6.48
N LYS A 80 -20.78 -4.15 -7.54
CA LYS A 80 -21.36 -2.82 -7.80
C LYS A 80 -22.31 -2.35 -6.70
N LEU A 81 -23.14 -3.24 -6.16
CA LEU A 81 -24.06 -2.89 -5.08
C LEU A 81 -23.33 -2.67 -3.75
N ASN A 82 -22.25 -3.43 -3.51
CA ASN A 82 -21.37 -3.24 -2.36
C ASN A 82 -20.65 -1.88 -2.44
N GLU A 83 -20.03 -1.56 -3.58
CA GLU A 83 -19.40 -0.26 -3.81
C GLU A 83 -20.41 0.89 -3.65
N LEU A 84 -21.65 0.71 -4.12
CA LEU A 84 -22.71 1.69 -3.91
C LEU A 84 -23.07 1.88 -2.43
N ASP A 85 -23.07 0.81 -1.62
CA ASP A 85 -23.26 0.87 -0.16
C ASP A 85 -22.14 1.67 0.51
N GLU A 86 -20.90 1.45 0.09
CA GLU A 86 -19.74 2.19 0.57
C GLU A 86 -19.84 3.68 0.22
N ILE A 87 -20.15 4.02 -1.04
CA ILE A 87 -20.31 5.41 -1.50
C ILE A 87 -21.41 6.13 -0.72
N ILE A 88 -22.56 5.46 -0.49
CA ILE A 88 -23.68 6.07 0.25
C ILE A 88 -23.29 6.33 1.70
N GLN A 89 -22.65 5.38 2.37
CA GLN A 89 -22.21 5.56 3.75
C GLN A 89 -21.16 6.67 3.87
N LEU A 90 -20.19 6.72 2.96
CA LEU A 90 -19.21 7.81 2.88
C LEU A 90 -19.90 9.17 2.71
N ALA A 91 -20.86 9.27 1.79
CA ALA A 91 -21.60 10.51 1.54
C ALA A 91 -22.47 10.93 2.74
N GLN A 92 -23.05 9.98 3.47
CA GLN A 92 -23.80 10.24 4.69
C GLN A 92 -22.90 10.77 5.82
N ARG A 93 -21.71 10.18 6.01
CA ARG A 93 -20.73 10.67 6.99
C ARG A 93 -20.23 12.06 6.65
N ALA A 94 -19.81 12.30 5.40
CA ALA A 94 -19.37 13.62 4.95
C ALA A 94 -20.46 14.69 5.12
N ARG A 95 -21.74 14.30 4.99
CA ARG A 95 -22.87 15.18 5.30
C ARG A 95 -22.99 15.47 6.79
N ALA A 96 -22.84 14.47 7.64
CA ALA A 96 -22.90 14.63 9.11
C ALA A 96 -21.74 15.48 9.64
N GLU A 97 -20.56 15.34 9.05
CA GLU A 97 -19.34 16.10 9.39
C GLU A 97 -19.32 17.51 8.78
N GLY A 98 -20.30 17.87 7.94
CA GLY A 98 -20.35 19.17 7.25
C GLY A 98 -19.25 19.37 6.19
N THR A 99 -18.51 18.32 5.84
CA THR A 99 -17.40 18.34 4.87
C THR A 99 -17.87 18.15 3.43
N ARG A 100 -19.16 17.87 3.22
CA ARG A 100 -19.73 17.61 1.90
C ARG A 100 -19.68 18.85 1.00
N LYS A 101 -18.80 18.82 0.00
CA LYS A 101 -18.83 19.75 -1.14
C LYS A 101 -19.87 19.27 -2.15
N GLN A 102 -20.75 20.16 -2.59
CA GLN A 102 -21.69 19.87 -3.66
C GLN A 102 -20.93 19.94 -4.99
N ILE A 103 -20.56 18.78 -5.53
CA ILE A 103 -19.90 18.68 -6.83
C ILE A 103 -20.97 18.47 -7.89
N GLN A 104 -21.03 19.37 -8.87
CA GLN A 104 -21.88 19.20 -10.04
C GLN A 104 -21.10 18.40 -11.09
N VAL A 105 -21.29 17.09 -11.10
CA VAL A 105 -20.53 16.16 -11.94
C VAL A 105 -20.68 16.50 -13.43
N ASP A 106 -21.86 16.97 -13.84
CA ASP A 106 -22.17 17.31 -15.23
C ASP A 106 -21.47 18.57 -15.74
N LEU A 107 -20.90 19.37 -14.84
CA LEU A 107 -20.11 20.57 -15.18
C LEU A 107 -18.61 20.32 -15.12
N LEU A 108 -18.17 19.12 -14.74
CA LEU A 108 -16.75 18.80 -14.67
C LEU A 108 -16.19 18.66 -16.07
N THR A 109 -15.11 19.39 -16.37
CA THR A 109 -14.39 19.20 -17.62
C THR A 109 -13.58 17.89 -17.58
N PRO A 110 -13.24 17.30 -18.73
CA PRO A 110 -12.35 16.14 -18.79
C PRO A 110 -11.02 16.36 -18.04
N GLU A 111 -10.45 17.57 -18.13
CA GLU A 111 -9.21 17.92 -17.43
C GLU A 111 -9.40 17.89 -15.91
N GLN A 112 -10.53 18.37 -15.40
CA GLN A 112 -10.84 18.35 -13.96
C GLN A 112 -11.02 16.92 -13.44
N LEU A 113 -11.62 16.03 -14.23
CA LEU A 113 -11.75 14.61 -13.89
C LEU A 113 -10.38 13.92 -13.84
N ILE A 114 -9.52 14.18 -14.82
CA ILE A 114 -8.16 13.65 -14.86
C ILE A 114 -7.35 14.17 -13.67
N GLN A 115 -7.40 15.48 -13.40
CA GLN A 115 -6.70 16.07 -12.25
C GLN A 115 -7.19 15.52 -10.90
N ALA A 116 -8.50 15.31 -10.74
CA ALA A 116 -9.05 14.67 -9.53
C ALA A 116 -8.54 13.23 -9.35
N GLY A 117 -8.39 12.47 -10.44
CA GLY A 117 -7.79 11.14 -10.43
C GLY A 117 -6.28 11.15 -10.16
N LEU A 118 -5.57 12.20 -10.58
CA LEU A 118 -4.12 12.35 -10.38
C LEU A 118 -3.75 12.88 -8.99
N GLY A 119 -4.65 13.59 -8.30
CA GLY A 119 -4.37 14.20 -7.00
C GLY A 119 -3.87 13.21 -5.95
N GLY A 120 -4.44 12.01 -5.89
CA GLY A 120 -3.97 10.96 -4.97
C GLY A 120 -2.55 10.45 -5.28
N VAL A 121 -2.19 10.37 -6.56
CA VAL A 121 -0.84 9.96 -7.00
C VAL A 121 0.17 11.07 -6.74
N GLN A 122 -0.23 12.33 -6.91
CA GLN A 122 0.61 13.50 -6.63
C GLN A 122 0.95 13.60 -5.14
N ASP A 123 -0.04 13.47 -4.24
CA ASP A 123 0.17 13.50 -2.78
C ASP A 123 1.15 12.42 -2.31
N ASP A 124 1.02 11.19 -2.83
CA ASP A 124 1.93 10.10 -2.48
C ASP A 124 3.35 10.31 -3.02
N THR A 125 3.46 10.92 -4.20
CA THR A 125 4.76 11.24 -4.80
C THR A 125 5.43 12.39 -4.06
N GLU A 126 4.67 13.41 -3.66
CA GLU A 126 5.15 14.53 -2.85
C GLU A 126 5.67 14.04 -1.50
N LYS A 127 4.90 13.21 -0.77
CA LYS A 127 5.36 12.62 0.50
C LYS A 127 6.66 11.84 0.34
N LYS A 128 6.78 11.01 -0.70
CA LYS A 128 8.01 10.26 -0.99
C LYS A 128 9.19 11.19 -1.27
N LEU A 129 8.99 12.22 -2.09
CA LEU A 129 10.03 13.21 -2.39
C LEU A 129 10.45 13.99 -1.15
N THR A 130 9.51 14.39 -0.29
CA THR A 130 9.82 15.05 1.00
C THR A 130 10.64 14.14 1.91
N MET A 131 10.29 12.85 2.00
CA MET A 131 11.07 11.88 2.78
C MET A 131 12.50 11.73 2.23
N ILE A 132 12.65 11.61 0.91
CA ILE A 132 13.97 11.51 0.26
C ILE A 132 14.78 12.79 0.52
N TYR A 133 14.15 13.96 0.39
CA TYR A 133 14.80 15.24 0.61
C TYR A 133 15.32 15.38 2.05
N GLU A 134 14.48 15.06 3.05
CA GLU A 134 14.89 15.12 4.46
C GLU A 134 16.01 14.12 4.77
N GLN A 135 15.93 12.90 4.22
CA GLN A 135 17.02 11.91 4.37
C GLN A 135 18.32 12.43 3.78
N LEU A 136 18.29 12.97 2.56
CA LEU A 136 19.48 13.49 1.88
C LEU A 136 20.08 14.69 2.63
N ARG A 137 19.23 15.51 3.27
CA ARG A 137 19.68 16.63 4.11
C ARG A 137 20.42 16.13 5.35
N LEU A 138 19.91 15.08 5.99
CA LEU A 138 20.56 14.45 7.15
C LEU A 138 21.88 13.79 6.76
N ASP A 139 21.89 13.04 5.66
CA ASP A 139 23.09 12.34 5.17
C ASP A 139 24.20 13.35 4.79
N ASN A 140 23.86 14.44 4.10
CA ASN A 140 24.82 15.50 3.78
C ASN A 140 25.38 16.18 5.04
N LEU A 141 24.55 16.40 6.06
CA LEU A 141 25.02 16.96 7.32
C LEU A 141 25.98 16.00 8.01
N GLN A 142 25.67 14.70 8.03
CA GLN A 142 26.54 13.69 8.62
C GLN A 142 27.89 13.62 7.89
N ILE A 143 27.87 13.54 6.55
CA ILE A 143 29.09 13.51 5.73
C ILE A 143 29.95 14.76 5.99
N TYR A 144 29.33 15.93 6.11
CA TYR A 144 30.04 17.16 6.44
C TYR A 144 30.72 17.10 7.81
N LEU A 145 30.03 16.56 8.82
CA LEU A 145 30.59 16.38 10.17
C LEU A 145 31.76 15.39 10.16
N ASP A 146 31.61 14.27 9.45
CA ASP A 146 32.65 13.23 9.34
C ASP A 146 33.89 13.77 8.62
N LEU A 147 33.72 14.52 7.53
CA LEU A 147 34.81 15.20 6.83
C LEU A 147 35.55 16.19 7.72
N ARG A 148 34.81 16.97 8.51
CA ARG A 148 35.40 17.93 9.44
C ARG A 148 36.20 17.23 10.54
N ALA A 149 35.67 16.14 11.10
CA ALA A 149 36.37 15.35 12.11
C ALA A 149 37.68 14.77 11.55
N LEU A 150 37.62 14.17 10.36
CA LEU A 150 38.79 13.59 9.70
C LEU A 150 39.87 14.66 9.37
N ALA A 151 39.45 15.86 8.98
CA ALA A 151 40.37 16.96 8.73
C ALA A 151 41.10 17.42 10.00
N GLU A 152 40.42 17.47 11.15
CA GLU A 152 41.05 17.79 12.44
C GLU A 152 41.96 16.66 12.94
N GLU A 153 41.57 15.40 12.75
CA GLU A 153 42.44 14.26 13.03
C GLU A 153 43.72 14.30 12.18
N SER A 154 43.59 14.59 10.88
CA SER A 154 44.74 14.73 9.98
C SER A 154 45.69 15.85 10.40
N LYS A 155 45.16 17.01 10.82
CA LYS A 155 46.00 18.10 11.37
C LYS A 155 46.72 17.67 12.64
N THR A 156 46.02 16.97 13.54
CA THR A 156 46.60 16.48 14.80
C THR A 156 47.75 15.51 14.52
N VAL A 157 47.54 14.55 13.62
CA VAL A 157 48.58 13.61 13.18
C VAL A 157 49.76 14.35 12.54
N LEU A 158 49.50 15.33 11.68
CA LEU A 158 50.55 16.14 11.06
C LEU A 158 51.39 16.87 12.11
N SER A 159 50.76 17.52 13.09
CA SER A 159 51.44 18.19 14.19
C SER A 159 52.30 17.21 15.00
N SER A 160 51.78 16.02 15.31
CA SER A 160 52.55 14.97 16.01
C SER A 160 53.76 14.50 15.20
N ILE A 161 53.63 14.35 13.88
CA ILE A 161 54.76 13.99 13.00
C ILE A 161 55.82 15.09 13.00
N ILE A 162 55.42 16.36 12.92
CA ILE A 162 56.36 17.48 12.95
C ILE A 162 57.15 17.49 14.26
N LEU A 163 56.48 17.32 15.40
CA LEU A 163 57.14 17.24 16.71
C LEU A 163 58.13 16.07 16.78
N LEU A 164 57.74 14.88 16.30
CA LEU A 164 58.64 13.72 16.26
C LEU A 164 59.88 13.95 15.37
N ILE A 165 59.73 14.68 14.26
CA ILE A 165 60.86 15.04 13.40
C ILE A 165 61.79 16.05 14.10
N GLU A 166 61.22 17.03 14.79
CA GLU A 166 61.99 18.01 15.57
C GLU A 166 62.76 17.35 16.72
N ASP A 167 62.12 16.44 17.46
CA ASP A 167 62.75 15.66 18.52
C ASP A 167 63.90 14.80 17.97
N LEU A 168 63.68 14.08 16.87
CA LEU A 168 64.71 13.23 16.26
C LEU A 168 65.88 14.06 15.71
N ALA A 169 65.61 15.24 15.14
CA ALA A 169 66.65 16.15 14.67
C ALA A 169 67.52 16.66 15.84
N GLY A 170 66.89 16.96 16.99
CA GLY A 170 67.58 17.31 18.23
C GLY A 170 68.48 16.17 18.72
N GLU A 171 67.96 14.95 18.82
CA GLU A 171 68.75 13.77 19.22
C GLU A 171 69.94 13.51 18.29
N VAL A 172 69.77 13.70 16.97
CA VAL A 172 70.86 13.55 15.99
C VAL A 172 71.93 14.63 16.17
N ASP A 173 71.54 15.88 16.44
CA ASP A 173 72.50 16.96 16.71
C ASP A 173 73.25 16.74 18.03
N ASP A 174 72.58 16.24 19.08
CA ASP A 174 73.19 15.88 20.36
C ASP A 174 74.24 14.76 20.19
N LEU A 175 73.88 13.68 19.48
CA LEU A 175 74.81 12.59 19.14
C LEU A 175 76.02 13.09 18.33
N ARG A 176 75.81 14.02 17.40
CA ARG A 176 76.91 14.60 16.62
C ARG A 176 77.84 15.41 17.52
N ASN A 177 77.29 16.18 18.45
CA ASN A 177 78.06 17.00 19.38
C ASN A 177 78.88 16.13 20.34
N GLU A 178 78.29 15.07 20.91
CA GLU A 178 79.00 14.09 21.74
C GLU A 178 80.16 13.44 20.97
N GLN A 179 79.94 13.04 19.71
CA GLN A 179 80.99 12.45 18.88
C GLN A 179 82.13 13.45 18.56
N THR A 180 81.82 14.73 18.36
CA THR A 180 82.85 15.76 18.19
C THR A 180 83.63 16.05 19.47
N ASP A 181 82.97 16.02 20.63
CA ASP A 181 83.60 16.21 21.93
C ASP A 181 84.56 15.06 22.25
N GLU A 182 84.15 13.81 22.00
CA GLU A 182 85.03 12.63 22.12
C GLU A 182 86.26 12.72 21.19
N GLN A 183 86.08 13.20 19.96
CA GLN A 183 87.18 13.41 19.03
C GLN A 183 88.13 14.55 19.45
N LEU A 184 87.59 15.62 20.04
CA LEU A 184 88.37 16.73 20.59
C LEU A 184 89.19 16.28 21.81
N GLU A 185 88.61 15.52 22.72
CA GLU A 185 89.33 14.93 23.86
C GLU A 185 90.47 14.01 23.39
N PHE A 186 90.21 13.13 22.42
CA PHE A 186 91.25 12.27 21.83
C PHE A 186 92.41 13.08 21.23
N LEU A 187 92.12 14.17 20.51
CA LEU A 187 93.14 15.04 19.93
C LEU A 187 93.93 15.80 21.01
N LEU A 188 93.26 16.25 22.08
CA LEU A 188 93.90 16.92 23.21
C LEU A 188 94.85 15.99 23.97
N ASP A 189 94.43 14.76 24.25
CA ASP A 189 95.26 13.74 24.88
C ASP A 189 96.47 13.38 24.00
N HIS A 190 96.27 13.29 22.69
CA HIS A 190 97.38 13.03 21.77
C HIS A 190 98.39 14.18 21.75
N LEU A 191 97.94 15.44 21.78
CA LEU A 191 98.83 16.61 21.87
C LEU A 191 99.60 16.67 23.19
N GLN A 192 98.98 16.28 24.32
CA GLN A 192 99.67 16.19 25.61
C GLN A 192 100.74 15.09 25.63
N SER A 193 100.49 13.96 24.93
CA SER A 193 101.46 12.87 24.80
C SER A 193 102.67 13.19 23.92
N VAL A 194 102.58 14.17 23.02
CA VAL A 194 103.66 14.57 22.09
C VAL A 194 104.55 15.68 22.68
N GLN A 195 104.13 16.34 23.77
CA GLN A 195 104.92 17.36 24.48
C GLN A 195 105.69 16.84 25.71
N SER A 196 105.64 15.54 25.99
CA SER A 196 106.43 14.85 27.03
C SER A 196 107.56 14.03 26.41
#